data_AF-A0A1C7EDQ8-F1
#
_entry.id   AF-A0A1C7EDQ8-F1
#
_cell.length_a   1.000
_cell.length_b   1.000
_cell.length_c   1.000
_cell.angle_alpha   90.00
_cell.angle_beta   90.00
_cell.angle_gamma   90.00
#
_symmetry.space_group_name_H-M   'P 1'
#
loop_
_entity.id
_entity.type
_entity.pdbx_description
1 polymer ?
#
loop_
_entity_poly.entity_id
_entity_poly.type
_entity_poly.pdbx_seq_one_letter_code
_entity_poly.pdbx_strand_id
1 'polypeptide(L)'
;MKKILFIVLLLGTIVLAGCSDVSTYGDNEVAATVDGHEITIGDLRFLYADETALDYLDSVIVAKLIKQQVQEMNLDISPHLMAEENQDDFEKLPPENTKDEGSKQVRKYAIAQAEKLGMTPEEFQKQYAKKLNHQNAYINTYLEEKLGGGDINDPKWSEKFGEEYNDLIEKLVEENKEKIEVLLD
;
A
#
# COMPACT_ATOMS: atom_id res chain seq x y z
N MET A 1 25.30 -58.76 15.86
CA MET A 1 25.55 -58.07 17.15
C MET A 1 26.68 -57.06 16.97
N LYS A 2 26.50 -55.84 17.53
CA LYS A 2 27.40 -54.67 17.63
C LYS A 2 27.62 -53.90 16.31
N LYS A 3 26.92 -52.79 16.01
CA LYS A 3 26.84 -51.43 16.61
C LYS A 3 28.18 -50.67 16.64
N ILE A 4 28.38 -49.78 15.66
CA ILE A 4 29.10 -48.48 15.69
C ILE A 4 28.51 -47.70 14.49
N LEU A 5 27.55 -46.77 14.59
CA LEU A 5 27.46 -45.46 15.27
C LEU A 5 28.56 -44.46 14.87
N PHE A 6 28.29 -43.70 13.80
CA PHE A 6 28.84 -42.37 13.48
C PHE A 6 27.67 -41.66 12.78
N ILE A 7 26.79 -40.91 13.45
CA ILE A 7 26.98 -39.55 14.00
C ILE A 7 27.89 -38.70 13.11
N VAL A 8 27.34 -38.22 12.00
CA VAL A 8 27.68 -36.89 11.49
C VAL A 8 26.41 -36.05 11.64
N LEU A 9 26.44 -35.29 12.71
CA LEU A 9 25.51 -34.23 13.08
C LEU A 9 25.60 -33.16 11.99
N LEU A 10 24.69 -33.17 11.01
CA LEU A 10 24.52 -32.05 10.09
C LEU A 10 23.75 -30.96 10.85
N LEU A 11 24.51 -30.20 11.64
CA LEU A 11 24.10 -28.95 12.25
C LEU A 11 23.70 -27.96 11.16
N GLY A 12 22.45 -27.51 11.24
CA GLY A 12 22.12 -26.09 11.18
C GLY A 12 22.16 -25.42 9.82
N THR A 13 21.01 -25.44 9.15
CA THR A 13 20.37 -24.19 8.70
C THR A 13 18.86 -24.41 8.75
N ILE A 14 18.29 -24.27 9.96
CA ILE A 14 16.89 -23.82 10.04
C ILE A 14 16.98 -22.37 9.60
N VAL A 15 16.74 -22.10 8.32
CA VAL A 15 16.37 -20.75 7.90
C VAL A 15 14.99 -20.56 8.53
N LEU A 16 14.99 -19.99 9.72
CA LEU A 16 13.83 -19.25 10.20
C LEU A 16 13.64 -18.17 9.14
N ALA A 17 12.75 -18.39 8.18
CA ALA A 17 12.15 -17.28 7.46
C ALA A 17 11.48 -16.45 8.55
N GLY A 18 12.19 -15.43 9.03
CA GLY A 18 11.57 -14.42 9.87
C GLY A 18 10.48 -13.80 9.03
N CYS A 19 9.33 -13.47 9.62
CA CYS A 19 8.44 -12.50 9.01
C CYS A 19 9.32 -11.30 8.64
N SER A 20 9.50 -11.07 7.35
CA SER A 20 10.30 -9.98 6.81
C SER A 20 9.55 -8.69 7.09
N ASP A 21 9.73 -8.13 8.27
CA ASP A 21 9.22 -6.79 8.58
C ASP A 21 10.07 -5.77 7.78
N VAL A 22 9.44 -4.76 7.17
CA VAL A 22 10.18 -3.70 6.47
C VAL A 22 11.15 -2.96 7.40
N SER A 23 10.99 -3.06 8.73
CA SER A 23 11.85 -2.41 9.72
C SER A 23 13.35 -2.73 9.62
N THR A 24 13.73 -3.82 8.94
CA THR A 24 15.13 -4.17 8.67
C THR A 24 15.73 -3.47 7.45
N TYR A 25 14.90 -2.80 6.65
CA TYR A 25 15.28 -2.14 5.40
C TYR A 25 15.23 -0.61 5.54
N GLY A 26 16.16 0.06 4.86
CA GLY A 26 16.19 1.51 4.73
C GLY A 26 15.11 2.03 3.78
N ASP A 27 14.64 3.25 4.01
CA ASP A 27 13.52 3.84 3.24
C ASP A 27 13.78 3.90 1.73
N ASN A 28 15.04 4.04 1.30
CA ASN A 28 15.40 4.16 -0.11
C ASN A 28 15.61 2.81 -0.81
N GLU A 29 15.48 1.69 -0.09
CA GLU A 29 15.60 0.37 -0.71
C GLU A 29 14.39 0.10 -1.60
N VAL A 30 14.64 -0.47 -2.78
CA VAL A 30 13.60 -0.73 -3.77
C VAL A 30 12.96 -2.07 -3.45
N ALA A 31 11.65 -2.06 -3.22
CA ALA A 31 10.85 -3.26 -2.98
C ALA A 31 10.36 -3.90 -4.28
N ALA A 32 9.98 -3.06 -5.25
CA ALA A 32 9.59 -3.51 -6.58
C ALA A 32 9.79 -2.39 -7.62
N THR A 33 9.75 -2.75 -8.90
CA THR A 33 9.65 -1.80 -10.01
C THR A 33 8.46 -2.15 -10.90
N VAL A 34 7.83 -1.10 -11.46
CA VAL A 34 6.72 -1.22 -12.41
C VAL A 34 7.02 -0.33 -13.60
N ASP A 35 7.33 -0.94 -14.75
CA ASP A 35 7.76 -0.25 -15.97
C ASP A 35 8.94 0.71 -15.70
N GLY A 36 9.95 0.20 -14.99
CA GLY A 36 11.14 0.96 -14.59
C GLY A 36 10.90 2.02 -13.50
N HIS A 37 9.69 2.15 -12.97
CA HIS A 37 9.40 3.06 -11.86
C HIS A 37 9.48 2.32 -10.53
N GLU A 38 10.35 2.79 -9.64
CA GLU A 38 10.56 2.20 -8.32
C GLU A 38 9.34 2.35 -7.40
N ILE A 39 9.17 1.36 -6.54
CA ILE A 39 8.36 1.35 -5.31
C ILE A 39 9.36 1.06 -4.19
N THR A 40 9.55 2.02 -3.31
CA THR A 40 10.54 1.93 -2.22
C THR A 40 9.92 1.41 -0.93
N ILE A 41 10.76 0.92 -0.01
CA ILE A 41 10.34 0.62 1.36
C ILE A 41 9.73 1.85 2.05
N GLY A 42 10.28 3.03 1.78
CA GLY A 42 9.74 4.29 2.28
C GLY A 42 8.32 4.55 1.78
N ASP A 43 8.00 4.22 0.53
CA ASP A 43 6.64 4.34 0.00
C ASP A 43 5.65 3.43 0.74
N LEU A 44 6.05 2.19 1.03
CA LEU A 44 5.22 1.24 1.79
C LEU A 44 5.04 1.69 3.25
N ARG A 45 6.15 2.01 3.94
CA ARG A 45 6.16 2.50 5.33
C ARG A 45 5.35 3.77 5.51
N PHE A 46 5.31 4.62 4.48
CA PHE A 46 4.50 5.83 4.51
C PHE A 46 2.99 5.53 4.58
N LEU A 47 2.54 4.46 3.92
CA LEU A 47 1.13 4.12 3.81
C LEU A 47 0.67 3.07 4.83
N TYR A 48 1.59 2.23 5.32
CA TYR A 48 1.30 1.05 6.12
C TYR A 48 2.21 0.97 7.36
N ALA A 49 1.76 0.25 8.38
CA ALA A 49 2.63 -0.05 9.52
C ALA A 49 3.74 -1.01 9.07
N ASP A 50 4.96 -0.85 9.60
CA ASP A 50 6.11 -1.66 9.16
C ASP A 50 5.80 -3.18 9.18
N GLU A 51 5.15 -3.63 10.25
CA GLU A 51 4.75 -5.02 10.49
C GLU A 51 3.83 -5.63 9.42
N THR A 52 3.14 -4.81 8.63
CA THR A 52 2.26 -5.24 7.52
C THR A 52 2.64 -4.64 6.18
N ALA A 53 3.68 -3.81 6.10
CA ALA A 53 3.96 -3.01 4.91
C ALA A 53 4.29 -3.88 3.67
N LEU A 54 4.98 -5.00 3.84
CA LEU A 54 5.22 -5.95 2.74
C LEU A 54 3.95 -6.71 2.33
N ASP A 55 3.02 -6.97 3.25
CA ASP A 55 1.75 -7.64 2.94
C ASP A 55 0.90 -6.83 1.94
N TYR A 56 1.15 -5.51 1.83
CA TYR A 56 0.48 -4.60 0.91
C TYR A 56 1.28 -4.31 -0.37
N LEU A 57 2.46 -4.91 -0.57
CA LEU A 57 3.30 -4.64 -1.75
C LEU A 57 2.54 -4.89 -3.06
N ASP A 58 1.84 -6.02 -3.18
CA ASP A 58 1.02 -6.36 -4.35
C ASP A 58 -0.06 -5.29 -4.61
N SER A 59 -0.71 -4.80 -3.55
CA SER A 59 -1.73 -3.75 -3.67
C SER A 59 -1.13 -2.43 -4.16
N VAL A 60 0.10 -2.10 -3.74
CA VAL A 60 0.81 -0.90 -4.19
C VAL A 60 1.28 -1.03 -5.64
N ILE A 61 1.73 -2.21 -6.06
CA ILE A 61 2.04 -2.51 -7.47
C ILE A 61 0.78 -2.31 -8.33
N VAL A 62 -0.36 -2.84 -7.90
CA VAL A 62 -1.64 -2.67 -8.60
C VAL A 62 -2.03 -1.19 -8.68
N ALA A 63 -1.94 -0.43 -7.59
CA ALA A 63 -2.24 1.00 -7.60
C ALA A 63 -1.31 1.78 -8.55
N LYS A 64 -0.03 1.39 -8.66
CA LYS A 64 0.93 1.97 -9.59
C LYS A 64 0.54 1.69 -11.06
N LEU A 65 0.18 0.44 -11.37
CA LEU A 65 -0.30 0.04 -12.70
C LEU A 65 -1.57 0.80 -13.10
N ILE A 66 -2.54 0.88 -12.18
CA ILE A 66 -3.78 1.63 -12.40
C ILE A 66 -3.48 3.09 -12.73
N LYS A 67 -2.59 3.73 -11.96
CA LYS A 67 -2.18 5.11 -12.23
C LYS A 67 -1.58 5.26 -13.62
N GLN A 68 -0.69 4.37 -14.03
CA GLN A 68 -0.10 4.37 -15.38
C GLN A 68 -1.19 4.22 -16.45
N GLN A 69 -2.14 3.29 -16.28
CA GLN A 69 -3.25 3.10 -17.22
C GLN A 69 -4.15 4.34 -17.34
N VAL A 70 -4.52 4.96 -16.22
CA VAL A 70 -5.31 6.21 -16.22
C VAL A 70 -4.57 7.32 -16.96
N GLN A 71 -3.25 7.44 -16.76
CA GLN A 71 -2.41 8.42 -17.45
C GLN A 71 -2.27 8.13 -18.94
N GLU A 72 -2.05 6.87 -19.33
CA GLU A 72 -1.97 6.43 -20.74
C GLU A 72 -3.28 6.71 -21.50
N MET A 73 -4.42 6.50 -20.84
CA MET A 73 -5.75 6.78 -21.39
C MET A 73 -6.11 8.28 -21.35
N ASN A 74 -5.29 9.13 -20.72
CA ASN A 74 -5.54 10.56 -20.51
C ASN A 74 -6.89 10.85 -19.82
N LEU A 75 -7.28 10.05 -18.84
CA LEU A 75 -8.52 10.27 -18.08
C LEU A 75 -8.32 11.33 -17.01
N ASP A 76 -9.39 12.09 -16.75
CA ASP A 76 -9.41 13.12 -15.70
C ASP A 76 -9.79 12.51 -14.34
N ILE A 77 -8.91 12.67 -13.36
CA ILE A 77 -9.15 12.22 -11.98
C ILE A 77 -9.88 13.26 -11.12
N SER A 78 -10.01 14.51 -11.61
CA SER A 78 -10.59 15.61 -10.84
C SER A 78 -11.98 15.33 -10.25
N PRO A 79 -12.88 14.57 -10.91
CA PRO A 79 -14.20 14.25 -10.35
C PRO A 79 -14.14 13.37 -9.09
N HIS A 80 -13.04 12.62 -8.91
CA HIS A 80 -12.85 11.69 -7.80
C HIS A 80 -11.92 12.20 -6.71
N LEU A 81 -11.35 13.40 -6.87
CA LEU A 81 -10.63 14.05 -5.79
C LEU A 81 -11.63 14.52 -4.74
N MET A 82 -11.33 14.27 -3.46
CA MET A 82 -12.11 14.85 -2.36
C MET A 82 -12.20 16.37 -2.52
N ALA A 83 -13.42 16.92 -2.37
CA ALA A 83 -13.63 18.36 -2.35
C ALA A 83 -12.75 19.02 -1.27
N GLU A 84 -12.29 20.25 -1.52
CA GLU A 84 -11.35 20.97 -0.64
C GLU A 84 -11.82 20.98 0.83
N GLU A 85 -13.11 21.15 1.08
CA GLU A 85 -13.70 21.16 2.43
C GLU A 85 -13.53 19.83 3.18
N ASN A 86 -13.69 18.69 2.49
CA ASN A 86 -13.52 17.37 3.08
C ASN A 86 -12.05 16.98 3.18
N GLN A 87 -11.25 17.45 2.22
CA GLN A 87 -9.80 17.26 2.22
C GLN A 87 -9.15 17.98 3.39
N ASP A 88 -9.55 19.22 3.67
CA ASP A 88 -9.06 20.01 4.81
C ASP A 88 -9.24 19.30 6.15
N ASP A 89 -10.37 18.62 6.34
CA ASP A 89 -10.63 17.90 7.59
C ASP A 89 -9.84 16.59 7.69
N PHE A 90 -9.65 15.87 6.58
CA PHE A 90 -8.82 14.66 6.57
C PHE A 90 -7.31 14.94 6.68
N GLU A 91 -6.86 16.09 6.18
CA GLU A 91 -5.47 16.56 6.31
C GLU A 91 -5.11 16.99 7.74
N LYS A 92 -6.09 17.27 8.59
CA LYS A 92 -5.87 17.72 9.97
C LYS A 92 -5.61 16.53 10.89
N LEU A 93 -4.51 16.61 11.64
CA LEU A 93 -4.27 15.71 12.76
C LEU A 93 -5.36 15.90 13.82
N PRO A 94 -6.07 14.82 14.22
CA PRO A 94 -7.12 14.95 15.23
C PRO A 94 -6.57 15.51 16.56
N PRO A 95 -7.36 16.32 17.29
CA PRO A 95 -6.88 16.96 18.51
C PRO A 95 -6.60 15.93 19.62
N GLU A 96 -5.62 16.23 20.47
CA GLU A 96 -5.16 15.31 21.53
C GLU A 96 -6.26 14.93 22.52
N ASN A 97 -7.20 15.83 22.79
CA ASN A 97 -8.31 15.63 23.72
C ASN A 97 -9.58 15.07 23.06
N THR A 98 -9.49 14.56 21.82
CA THR A 98 -10.65 13.94 21.15
C THR A 98 -11.20 12.76 21.97
N LYS A 99 -12.53 12.67 22.04
CA LYS A 99 -13.22 11.55 22.71
C LYS A 99 -13.50 10.38 21.75
N ASP A 100 -13.48 10.65 20.46
CA ASP A 100 -13.72 9.66 19.42
C ASP A 100 -12.54 8.68 19.31
N GLU A 101 -12.81 7.39 19.42
CA GLU A 101 -11.77 6.35 19.42
C GLU A 101 -11.07 6.24 18.06
N GLY A 102 -11.79 6.45 16.94
CA GLY A 102 -11.19 6.47 15.61
C GLY A 102 -10.16 7.59 15.47
N SER A 103 -10.52 8.81 15.88
CA SER A 103 -9.63 9.97 15.92
C SER A 103 -8.39 9.75 16.78
N LYS A 104 -8.53 9.05 17.92
CA LYS A 104 -7.37 8.67 18.75
C LYS A 104 -6.43 7.72 18.02
N GLN A 105 -6.98 6.74 17.30
CA GLN A 105 -6.19 5.79 16.51
C GLN A 105 -5.44 6.48 15.37
N VAL A 106 -6.11 7.36 14.63
CA VAL A 106 -5.47 8.18 13.58
C VAL A 106 -4.31 8.99 14.16
N ARG A 107 -4.53 9.69 15.28
CA ARG A 107 -3.47 10.46 15.94
C ARG A 107 -2.30 9.58 16.37
N LYS A 108 -2.57 8.41 16.97
CA LYS A 108 -1.54 7.45 17.40
C LYS A 108 -0.71 6.95 16.22
N TYR A 109 -1.38 6.60 15.12
CA TYR A 109 -0.73 6.15 13.89
C TYR A 109 0.15 7.25 13.30
N ALA A 110 -0.38 8.47 13.17
CA ALA A 110 0.37 9.61 12.65
C ALA A 110 1.62 9.93 13.49
N ILE A 111 1.53 9.88 14.82
CA ILE A 111 2.69 10.07 15.71
C ILE A 111 3.74 9.00 15.47
N ALA A 112 3.34 7.72 15.44
CA ALA A 112 4.26 6.60 15.28
C ALA A 112 4.99 6.63 13.92
N GLN A 113 4.29 6.97 12.84
CA GLN A 113 4.90 7.05 11.51
C GLN A 113 5.77 8.30 11.35
N ALA A 114 5.33 9.44 11.88
CA ALA A 114 6.10 10.67 11.81
C ALA A 114 7.45 10.57 12.52
N GLU A 115 7.50 9.89 13.68
CA GLU A 115 8.74 9.63 14.41
C GLU A 115 9.75 8.85 13.56
N LYS A 116 9.30 7.81 12.86
CA LYS A 116 10.14 6.98 11.99
C LYS A 116 10.66 7.75 10.77
N LEU A 117 9.80 8.56 10.18
CA LEU A 117 10.11 9.32 8.96
C LEU A 117 10.79 10.67 9.25
N GLY A 118 11.10 10.97 10.51
CA GLY A 118 11.78 12.21 10.90
C GLY A 118 10.97 13.48 10.60
N MET A 119 9.64 13.41 10.68
CA MET A 119 8.73 14.53 10.43
C MET A 119 7.80 14.80 11.61
N THR A 120 7.01 15.87 11.55
CA THR A 120 5.98 16.13 12.57
C THR A 120 4.71 15.33 12.28
N PRO A 121 3.93 14.95 13.32
CA PRO A 121 2.67 14.24 13.13
C PRO A 121 1.66 14.98 12.24
N GLU A 122 1.65 16.32 12.32
CA GLU A 122 0.81 17.17 11.48
C GLU A 122 1.23 17.12 10.00
N GLU A 123 2.53 17.16 9.73
CA GLU A 123 3.05 17.06 8.35
C GLU A 123 2.80 15.67 7.78
N PHE A 124 2.99 14.62 8.59
CA PHE A 124 2.65 13.26 8.20
C PHE A 124 1.18 13.13 7.83
N GLN A 125 0.25 13.53 8.72
CA GLN A 125 -1.19 13.39 8.46
C GLN A 125 -1.60 14.11 7.18
N LYS A 126 -1.08 15.31 6.96
CA LYS A 126 -1.34 16.09 5.75
C LYS A 126 -0.88 15.39 4.49
N GLN A 127 0.35 14.88 4.47
CA GLN A 127 0.89 14.18 3.30
C GLN A 127 0.21 12.81 3.08
N TYR A 128 -0.10 12.10 4.17
CA TYR A 128 -0.84 10.84 4.15
C TYR A 128 -2.23 11.01 3.53
N ALA A 129 -2.99 11.99 3.99
CA ALA A 129 -4.30 12.31 3.44
C ALA A 129 -4.24 12.62 1.93
N LYS A 130 -3.26 13.42 1.49
CA LYS A 130 -3.06 13.74 0.07
C LYS A 130 -2.73 12.52 -0.77
N LYS A 131 -1.81 11.66 -0.31
CA LYS A 131 -1.42 10.44 -1.04
C LYS A 131 -2.61 9.49 -1.19
N LEU A 132 -3.37 9.26 -0.12
CA LEU A 132 -4.56 8.42 -0.17
C LEU A 132 -5.63 9.00 -1.08
N ASN A 133 -5.92 10.31 -0.98
CA ASN A 133 -6.91 10.97 -1.85
C ASN A 133 -6.56 10.80 -3.33
N HIS A 134 -5.30 11.05 -3.71
CA HIS A 134 -4.84 10.86 -5.09
C HIS A 134 -4.90 9.40 -5.53
N GLN A 135 -4.44 8.46 -4.69
CA GLN A 135 -4.47 7.04 -5.01
C GLN A 135 -5.91 6.57 -5.26
N ASN A 136 -6.84 6.92 -4.36
CA ASN A 136 -8.25 6.57 -4.48
C ASN A 136 -8.89 7.22 -5.71
N ALA A 137 -8.52 8.47 -6.04
CA ALA A 137 -9.01 9.12 -7.25
C ALA A 137 -8.58 8.38 -8.52
N TYR A 138 -7.31 7.93 -8.62
CA TYR A 138 -6.86 7.09 -9.73
C TYR A 138 -7.61 5.76 -9.80
N ILE A 139 -7.78 5.08 -8.67
CA ILE A 139 -8.51 3.80 -8.60
C ILE A 139 -9.95 3.99 -9.05
N ASN A 140 -10.68 4.93 -8.45
CA ASN A 140 -12.08 5.19 -8.78
C ASN A 140 -12.27 5.59 -10.25
N THR A 141 -11.39 6.43 -10.80
CA THR A 141 -11.40 6.80 -12.24
C THR A 141 -11.26 5.57 -13.13
N TYR A 142 -10.31 4.68 -12.80
CA TYR A 142 -10.09 3.46 -13.57
C TYR A 142 -11.28 2.50 -13.49
N LEU A 143 -11.86 2.33 -12.30
CA LEU A 143 -13.02 1.48 -12.09
C LEU A 143 -14.26 2.02 -12.81
N GLU A 144 -14.49 3.34 -12.75
CA GLU A 144 -15.58 3.97 -13.49
C GLU A 144 -15.44 3.74 -14.99
N GLU A 145 -14.25 3.94 -15.56
CA GLU A 145 -13.99 3.70 -16.98
C GLU A 145 -14.17 2.24 -17.38
N LYS A 146 -13.66 1.28 -16.58
CA LYS A 146 -13.63 -0.13 -16.96
C LYS A 146 -14.92 -0.88 -16.64
N LEU A 147 -15.63 -0.49 -15.59
CA LEU A 147 -16.80 -1.21 -15.07
C LEU A 147 -18.09 -0.37 -15.14
N GLY A 148 -18.04 0.88 -15.58
CA GLY A 148 -19.20 1.76 -15.68
C GLY A 148 -19.69 2.29 -14.32
N GLY A 149 -18.85 2.19 -13.28
CA GLY A 149 -19.08 2.77 -11.95
C GLY A 149 -17.89 2.50 -11.03
N GLY A 150 -17.52 3.48 -10.19
CA GLY A 150 -16.31 3.39 -9.38
C GLY A 150 -16.35 4.26 -8.14
N ASP A 151 -16.73 3.68 -7.01
CA ASP A 151 -16.33 4.22 -5.71
C ASP A 151 -15.99 3.06 -4.78
N ILE A 152 -14.70 2.78 -4.66
CA ILE A 152 -14.18 1.72 -3.77
C ILE A 152 -14.53 1.98 -2.29
N ASN A 153 -14.93 3.21 -1.94
CA ASN A 153 -15.37 3.56 -0.59
C ASN A 153 -16.86 3.32 -0.35
N ASP A 154 -17.66 3.02 -1.39
CA ASP A 154 -19.07 2.64 -1.21
C ASP A 154 -19.14 1.19 -0.69
N PRO A 155 -19.70 0.94 0.51
CA PRO A 155 -19.81 -0.39 1.09
C PRO A 155 -20.56 -1.41 0.22
N LYS A 156 -21.45 -0.95 -0.66
CA LYS A 156 -22.20 -1.82 -1.58
C LYS A 156 -21.47 -2.13 -2.87
N TRP A 157 -20.40 -1.40 -3.16
CA TRP A 157 -19.66 -1.56 -4.41
C TRP A 157 -19.05 -2.95 -4.50
N SER A 158 -18.43 -3.44 -3.43
CA SER A 158 -17.82 -4.78 -3.38
C SER A 158 -18.83 -5.90 -3.60
N GLU A 159 -20.08 -5.75 -3.15
CA GLU A 159 -21.14 -6.74 -3.40
C GLU A 159 -21.54 -6.80 -4.88
N LYS A 160 -21.48 -5.67 -5.57
CA LYS A 160 -21.93 -5.54 -6.96
C LYS A 160 -20.82 -5.85 -7.96
N PHE A 161 -19.58 -5.47 -7.66
CA PHE A 161 -18.47 -5.46 -8.61
C PHE A 161 -17.24 -6.23 -8.12
N GLY A 162 -17.27 -6.87 -6.94
CA GLY A 162 -16.08 -7.50 -6.36
C GLY A 162 -15.44 -8.58 -7.24
N GLU A 163 -16.23 -9.43 -7.89
CA GLU A 163 -15.72 -10.44 -8.82
C GLU A 163 -15.13 -9.79 -10.08
N GLU A 164 -15.86 -8.86 -10.70
CA GLU A 164 -15.41 -8.13 -11.91
C GLU A 164 -14.15 -7.30 -11.63
N TYR A 165 -14.03 -6.75 -10.42
CA TYR A 165 -12.84 -6.07 -9.94
C TYR A 165 -11.64 -7.02 -9.86
N ASN A 166 -11.79 -8.17 -9.21
CA ASN A 166 -10.70 -9.12 -9.08
C ASN A 166 -10.21 -9.59 -10.46
N ASP A 167 -11.13 -9.94 -11.36
CA ASP A 167 -10.81 -10.32 -12.74
C ASP A 167 -10.09 -9.18 -13.49
N LEU A 168 -10.53 -7.93 -13.30
CA LEU A 168 -9.91 -6.75 -13.91
C LEU A 168 -8.49 -6.54 -13.41
N ILE A 169 -8.25 -6.70 -12.10
CA ILE A 169 -6.92 -6.53 -11.50
C ILE A 169 -6.00 -7.68 -11.89
N GLU A 170 -6.45 -8.93 -11.84
CA GLU A 170 -5.67 -10.09 -12.27
C GLU A 170 -5.23 -9.95 -13.73
N LYS A 171 -6.15 -9.53 -14.61
CA LYS A 171 -5.83 -9.27 -16.00
C LYS A 171 -4.84 -8.12 -16.17
N LEU A 172 -5.02 -7.02 -15.42
CA LEU A 172 -4.10 -5.88 -15.47
C LEU A 172 -2.68 -6.29 -15.08
N VAL A 173 -2.53 -7.11 -14.03
CA VAL A 173 -1.23 -7.63 -13.58
C VAL A 173 -0.64 -8.57 -14.62
N GLU A 174 -1.41 -9.52 -15.15
CA GLU A 174 -0.92 -10.49 -16.14
C GLU A 174 -0.49 -9.80 -17.46
N GLU A 175 -1.25 -8.81 -17.94
CA GLU A 175 -0.90 -8.03 -19.13
C GLU A 175 0.38 -7.20 -18.96
N ASN A 176 0.77 -6.89 -17.72
CA ASN A 176 1.94 -6.08 -17.40
C ASN A 176 3.04 -6.87 -16.67
N LYS A 177 2.95 -8.20 -16.60
CA LYS A 177 3.85 -9.04 -15.82
C LYS A 177 5.33 -8.84 -16.16
N GLU A 178 5.65 -8.72 -17.44
CA GLU A 178 7.02 -8.49 -17.92
C GLU A 178 7.59 -7.11 -17.52
N LYS A 179 6.74 -6.19 -17.08
CA LYS A 179 7.10 -4.86 -16.59
C LYS A 179 7.19 -4.80 -15.06
N ILE A 180 6.80 -5.85 -14.36
CA ILE A 180 6.79 -5.91 -12.90
C ILE A 180 7.99 -6.73 -12.44
N GLU A 181 8.82 -6.14 -11.60
CA GLU A 181 9.94 -6.83 -10.96
C GLU A 181 9.83 -6.64 -9.44
N VAL A 182 9.59 -7.72 -8.71
CA VAL A 182 9.59 -7.73 -7.24
C VAL A 182 10.99 -8.10 -6.75
N LEU A 183 11.57 -7.27 -5.88
CA LEU A 183 12.97 -7.36 -5.44
C LEU A 183 13.10 -7.86 -4.00
N LEU A 184 12.02 -7.81 -3.21
CA LEU A 184 11.96 -8.23 -1.81
C LEU A 184 10.79 -9.21 -1.64
N ASP A 185 11.03 -10.33 -0.95
CA ASP A 185 10.08 -11.42 -0.67
C ASP A 185 10.29 -11.92 0.77
#